data_AF-A0AAP9KAU6-F1
#
_entry.id   AF-A0AAP9KAU6-F1
#
_cell.length_a   1.000
_cell.length_b   1.000
_cell.length_c   1.000
_cell.angle_alpha   90.00
_cell.angle_beta   90.00
_cell.angle_gamma   90.00
#
_symmetry.space_group_name_H-M   'P 1'
#
loop_
_entity.id
_entity.type
_entity.pdbx_description
1 polymer ?
#
loop_
_entity_poly.entity_id
_entity_poly.type
_entity_poly.pdbx_seq_one_letter_code
_entity_poly.pdbx_strand_id
1 'polypeptide(L)'
;MKKILAAMLSVGMCTSAFASSDGFDEYLNKLRAEARDKGISEQVISAAFADVEYKPRAVKADRNQPEKKLTLDEYIPRAVPEWKVKQAKQLYKEHYAELKRIGDEFGVQPRFIVALWGVESNFGKFTGNFRVIDALSTMAFEGRREEFFRKETMAALQILDEGHIELENFKGSWAGAMGQCQFMPSSFLRFAADGNGDGKKDIWQSEADVFASTANYLSKSGWDDKFTWGRQVKVPHGIDHNLQGREAEKGKYLQEWSKLGITKYDGSPLPKLDEDIKAWLIMPDDENGRTYLVYNNYNVLMKWNRSYYFALAVSHLADRITF
;
A
#
# COMPACT_ATOMS: atom_id res chain seq x y z
N MET A 1 63.11 -8.00 -21.71
CA MET A 1 62.80 -9.43 -21.42
C MET A 1 61.67 -9.48 -20.40
N LYS A 2 60.57 -10.12 -20.80
CA LYS A 2 59.29 -10.25 -20.09
C LYS A 2 59.45 -11.07 -18.80
N LYS A 3 58.83 -10.64 -17.70
CA LYS A 3 58.39 -11.55 -16.63
C LYS A 3 56.87 -11.45 -16.54
N ILE A 4 56.22 -12.54 -16.94
CA ILE A 4 54.77 -12.74 -16.92
C ILE A 4 54.40 -13.09 -15.47
N LEU A 5 53.59 -12.28 -14.81
CA LEU A 5 52.87 -12.69 -13.60
C LEU A 5 51.53 -13.29 -14.04
N ALA A 6 51.37 -14.59 -13.80
CA ALA A 6 50.09 -15.28 -13.92
C ALA A 6 49.26 -14.97 -12.66
N ALA A 7 48.16 -14.24 -12.83
CA ALA A 7 47.12 -14.13 -11.81
C ALA A 7 46.16 -15.30 -11.99
N MET A 8 46.11 -16.22 -11.02
CA MET A 8 45.08 -17.25 -10.97
C MET A 8 43.72 -16.58 -10.75
N LEU A 9 42.86 -16.67 -11.75
CA LEU A 9 41.44 -16.37 -11.62
C LEU A 9 40.79 -17.54 -10.85
N SER A 10 40.54 -17.36 -9.56
CA SER A 10 39.66 -18.24 -8.80
C SER A 10 38.22 -17.96 -9.25
N VAL A 11 37.73 -18.77 -10.19
CA VAL A 11 36.30 -18.83 -10.54
C VAL A 11 35.58 -19.42 -9.34
N GLY A 12 35.06 -18.57 -8.47
CA GLY A 12 34.10 -18.95 -7.44
C GLY A 12 32.81 -19.39 -8.12
N MET A 13 32.59 -20.70 -8.21
CA MET A 13 31.28 -21.25 -8.54
C MET A 13 30.30 -20.81 -7.45
N CYS A 14 29.48 -19.79 -7.74
CA CYS A 14 28.23 -19.59 -7.01
C CYS A 14 27.32 -20.75 -7.40
N THR A 15 27.29 -21.78 -6.56
CA THR A 15 26.20 -22.74 -6.57
C THR A 15 24.95 -21.99 -6.14
N SER A 16 24.08 -21.70 -7.09
CA SER A 16 22.67 -21.43 -6.80
C SER A 16 22.14 -22.68 -6.10
N ALA A 17 22.12 -22.66 -4.77
CA ALA A 17 21.45 -23.70 -4.01
C ALA A 17 19.98 -23.66 -4.47
N PHE A 18 19.59 -24.62 -5.30
CA PHE A 18 18.20 -25.03 -5.35
C PHE A 18 17.85 -25.37 -3.90
N ALA A 19 17.07 -24.51 -3.26
CA ALA A 19 16.49 -24.84 -1.98
C ALA A 19 15.76 -26.17 -2.17
N SER A 20 16.30 -27.25 -1.60
CA SER A 20 15.67 -28.56 -1.69
C SER A 20 14.29 -28.47 -1.03
N SER A 21 13.32 -29.22 -1.55
CA SER A 21 12.00 -29.40 -0.93
C SER A 21 12.12 -29.65 0.58
N ASP A 22 13.11 -30.45 0.97
CA ASP A 22 13.41 -30.82 2.34
C ASP A 22 13.69 -29.61 3.25
N GLY A 23 14.36 -28.57 2.72
CA GLY A 23 14.66 -27.36 3.47
C GLY A 23 13.44 -26.47 3.71
N PHE A 24 12.50 -26.44 2.76
CA PHE A 24 11.26 -25.70 2.93
C PHE A 24 10.34 -26.39 3.95
N ASP A 25 10.21 -27.72 3.89
CA ASP A 25 9.40 -28.48 4.85
C ASP A 25 9.92 -28.36 6.29
N GLU A 26 11.25 -28.39 6.48
CA GLU A 26 11.86 -28.13 7.78
C GLU A 26 11.53 -26.71 8.29
N TYR A 27 11.54 -25.73 7.39
CA TYR A 27 11.19 -24.35 7.74
C TYR A 27 9.70 -24.23 8.11
N LEU A 28 8.80 -24.89 7.38
CA LEU A 28 7.38 -24.95 7.74
C LEU A 28 7.18 -25.55 9.13
N ASN A 29 7.97 -26.56 9.52
CA ASN A 29 7.92 -27.12 10.88
C ASN A 29 8.31 -26.10 11.96
N LYS A 30 9.27 -25.21 11.67
CA LYS A 30 9.63 -24.10 12.57
C LYS A 30 8.48 -23.10 12.70
N LEU A 31 7.83 -22.75 11.58
CA LEU A 31 6.65 -21.87 11.59
C LEU A 31 5.47 -22.49 12.36
N ARG A 32 5.21 -23.80 12.18
CA ARG A 32 4.19 -24.54 12.94
C ARG A 32 4.47 -24.48 14.43
N ALA A 33 5.72 -24.70 14.85
CA ALA A 33 6.10 -24.60 16.26
C ALA A 33 5.90 -23.18 16.82
N GLU A 34 6.35 -22.15 16.10
CA GLU A 34 6.13 -20.75 16.50
C GLU A 34 4.63 -20.39 16.60
N ALA A 35 3.80 -20.90 15.69
CA ALA A 35 2.36 -20.68 15.72
C ALA A 35 1.72 -21.28 16.98
N ARG A 36 2.12 -22.50 17.40
CA ARG A 36 1.67 -23.11 18.67
C ARG A 36 2.08 -22.29 19.87
N ASP A 37 3.34 -21.84 19.90
CA ASP A 37 3.87 -21.02 21.00
C ASP A 37 3.13 -19.69 21.14
N LYS A 38 2.55 -19.19 20.03
CA LYS A 38 1.68 -18.00 19.99
C LYS A 38 0.21 -18.29 20.30
N GLY A 39 -0.16 -19.54 20.56
CA GLY A 39 -1.51 -19.94 20.95
C GLY A 39 -2.49 -20.15 19.80
N ILE A 40 -2.03 -20.23 18.54
CA ILE A 40 -2.90 -20.57 17.40
C ILE A 40 -3.38 -22.02 17.55
N SER A 41 -4.67 -22.28 17.29
CA SER A 41 -5.22 -23.62 17.43
C SER A 41 -4.56 -24.65 16.50
N GLU A 42 -4.40 -25.89 16.98
CA GLU A 42 -3.87 -27.00 16.17
C GLU A 42 -4.74 -27.27 14.93
N GLN A 43 -6.04 -27.00 15.00
CA GLN A 43 -6.94 -27.13 13.85
C GLN A 43 -6.52 -26.17 12.73
N VAL A 44 -6.29 -24.88 13.05
CA VAL A 44 -5.85 -23.88 12.08
C VAL A 44 -4.44 -24.17 11.60
N ILE A 45 -3.51 -24.51 12.50
CA ILE A 45 -2.13 -24.86 12.11
C ILE A 45 -2.13 -26.04 11.13
N SER A 46 -2.86 -27.11 11.45
CA SER A 46 -2.95 -28.29 10.60
C SER A 46 -3.56 -27.96 9.25
N ALA A 47 -4.68 -27.24 9.20
CA ALA A 47 -5.36 -26.91 7.95
C ALA A 47 -4.55 -25.93 7.08
N ALA A 48 -4.03 -24.85 7.68
CA ALA A 48 -3.29 -23.82 6.98
C ALA A 48 -2.00 -24.35 6.34
N PHE A 49 -1.32 -25.27 7.02
CA PHE A 49 -0.05 -25.84 6.57
C PHE A 49 -0.16 -27.24 5.91
N ALA A 50 -1.35 -27.78 5.67
CA ALA A 50 -1.52 -29.10 5.07
C ALA A 50 -0.89 -29.20 3.67
N ASP A 51 -1.20 -28.21 2.81
CA ASP A 51 -0.81 -28.19 1.40
C ASP A 51 -0.04 -26.90 1.04
N VAL A 52 0.82 -26.42 1.94
CA VAL A 52 1.63 -25.22 1.66
C VAL A 52 2.72 -25.57 0.66
N GLU A 53 2.67 -24.93 -0.49
CA GLU A 53 3.68 -25.09 -1.54
C GLU A 53 4.58 -23.86 -1.63
N TYR A 54 5.86 -24.10 -1.86
CA TYR A 54 6.80 -23.03 -2.23
C TYR A 54 6.35 -22.37 -3.55
N LYS A 55 6.35 -21.03 -3.61
CA LYS A 55 5.87 -20.26 -4.77
C LYS A 55 7.00 -19.50 -5.49
N PRO A 56 7.71 -20.11 -6.46
CA PRO A 56 8.81 -19.45 -7.19
C PRO A 56 8.39 -18.15 -7.89
N ARG A 57 7.12 -18.06 -8.32
CA ARG A 57 6.58 -16.84 -8.94
C ARG A 57 6.56 -15.65 -7.99
N ALA A 58 6.34 -15.87 -6.68
CA ALA A 58 6.39 -14.80 -5.69
C ALA A 58 7.82 -14.28 -5.52
N VAL A 59 8.80 -15.19 -5.45
CA VAL A 59 10.22 -14.87 -5.36
C VAL A 59 10.71 -14.08 -6.57
N LYS A 60 10.32 -14.49 -7.77
CA LYS A 60 10.62 -13.76 -9.01
C LYS A 60 10.03 -12.35 -8.98
N ALA A 61 8.81 -12.18 -8.46
CA ALA A 61 8.17 -10.88 -8.35
C ALA A 61 8.89 -9.96 -7.35
N ASP A 62 9.33 -10.47 -6.19
CA ASP A 62 10.10 -9.72 -5.19
C ASP A 62 11.45 -9.19 -5.72
N ARG A 63 12.10 -10.01 -6.56
CA ARG A 63 13.41 -9.68 -7.14
C ARG A 63 13.32 -8.80 -8.38
N ASN A 64 12.13 -8.55 -8.90
CA ASN A 64 11.96 -7.80 -10.14
C ASN A 64 12.28 -6.31 -9.94
N GLN A 65 13.32 -5.83 -10.61
CA GLN A 65 13.63 -4.41 -10.73
C GLN A 65 13.31 -3.94 -12.15
N PRO A 66 12.32 -3.05 -12.35
CA PRO A 66 12.02 -2.54 -13.68
C PRO A 66 13.23 -1.82 -14.29
N GLU A 67 13.58 -2.14 -15.54
CA GLU A 67 14.70 -1.52 -16.27
C GLU A 67 14.45 -0.02 -16.58
N LYS A 68 13.19 0.37 -16.77
CA LYS A 68 12.76 1.77 -16.95
C LYS A 68 11.85 2.19 -15.80
N LYS A 69 12.19 3.29 -15.13
CA LYS A 69 11.28 4.00 -14.23
C LYS A 69 10.35 4.88 -15.07
N LEU A 70 9.04 4.72 -14.88
CA LEU A 70 8.04 5.60 -15.49
C LEU A 70 8.14 6.99 -14.86
N THR A 71 7.80 8.04 -15.60
CA THR A 71 7.47 9.35 -15.01
C THR A 71 6.05 9.32 -14.42
N LEU A 72 5.70 10.30 -13.60
CA LEU A 72 4.34 10.43 -13.06
C LEU A 72 3.30 10.62 -14.17
N ASP A 73 3.66 11.35 -15.24
CA ASP A 73 2.82 11.55 -16.43
C ASP A 73 2.57 10.26 -17.20
N GLU A 74 3.52 9.33 -17.22
CA GLU A 74 3.33 7.98 -17.78
C GLU A 74 2.54 7.06 -16.82
N TYR A 75 2.71 7.24 -15.50
CA TYR A 75 2.13 6.37 -14.48
C TYR A 75 0.63 6.63 -14.24
N ILE A 76 0.23 7.89 -14.03
CA ILE A 76 -1.15 8.23 -13.66
C ILE A 76 -2.18 7.69 -14.67
N PRO A 77 -2.01 7.87 -16.00
CA PRO A 77 -2.97 7.35 -16.98
C PRO A 77 -3.08 5.81 -16.99
N ARG A 78 -2.03 5.10 -16.55
CA ARG A 78 -2.03 3.63 -16.42
C ARG A 78 -2.69 3.18 -15.13
N ALA A 79 -2.43 3.87 -14.02
CA ALA A 79 -3.01 3.55 -12.71
C ALA A 79 -4.49 3.97 -12.62
N VAL A 80 -4.84 5.10 -13.26
CA VAL A 80 -6.15 5.76 -13.23
C VAL A 80 -6.61 6.10 -14.67
N PRO A 81 -6.85 5.09 -15.51
CA PRO A 81 -7.41 5.30 -16.85
C PRO A 81 -8.87 5.78 -16.79
N GLU A 82 -9.37 6.36 -17.88
CA GLU A 82 -10.74 6.90 -17.96
C GLU A 82 -11.84 5.90 -17.57
N TRP A 83 -11.68 4.62 -17.95
CA TRP A 83 -12.65 3.60 -17.58
C TRP A 83 -12.72 3.40 -16.07
N LYS A 84 -11.59 3.52 -15.35
CA LYS A 84 -11.53 3.39 -13.89
C LYS A 84 -12.22 4.57 -13.23
N VAL A 85 -12.04 5.77 -13.77
CA VAL A 85 -12.74 6.97 -13.29
C VAL A 85 -14.25 6.84 -13.46
N LYS A 86 -14.71 6.39 -14.63
CA LYS A 86 -16.14 6.12 -14.87
C LYS A 86 -16.70 5.09 -13.89
N GLN A 87 -15.98 3.99 -13.69
CA GLN A 87 -16.37 2.95 -12.73
C GLN A 87 -16.40 3.49 -11.29
N ALA A 88 -15.40 4.27 -10.88
CA ALA A 88 -15.37 4.88 -9.55
C ALA A 88 -16.56 5.81 -9.31
N LYS A 89 -16.93 6.65 -10.29
CA LYS A 89 -18.12 7.50 -10.18
C LYS A 89 -19.41 6.70 -10.06
N GLN A 90 -19.50 5.57 -10.76
CA GLN A 90 -20.66 4.70 -10.68
C GLN A 90 -20.75 4.05 -9.29
N LEU A 91 -19.68 3.38 -8.84
CA LEU A 91 -19.65 2.71 -7.55
C LEU A 91 -19.81 3.69 -6.37
N TYR A 92 -19.23 4.89 -6.49
CA TYR A 92 -19.43 5.94 -5.50
C TYR A 92 -20.91 6.31 -5.32
N LYS A 93 -21.67 6.39 -6.42
CA LYS A 93 -23.11 6.68 -6.37
C LYS A 93 -23.92 5.49 -5.87
N GLU A 94 -23.57 4.30 -6.34
CA GLU A 94 -24.24 3.05 -6.01
C GLU A 94 -24.16 2.75 -4.50
N HIS A 95 -22.97 2.89 -3.90
CA HIS A 95 -22.74 2.63 -2.48
C HIS A 95 -22.76 3.90 -1.63
N TYR A 96 -23.30 5.01 -2.13
CA TYR A 96 -23.14 6.32 -1.47
C TYR A 96 -23.66 6.34 -0.03
N ALA A 97 -24.80 5.70 0.24
CA ALA A 97 -25.38 5.65 1.57
C ALA A 97 -24.44 4.97 2.59
N GLU A 98 -23.89 3.81 2.21
CA GLU A 98 -22.97 3.04 3.04
C GLU A 98 -21.63 3.77 3.22
N LEU A 99 -21.06 4.25 2.13
CA LEU A 99 -19.82 5.02 2.14
C LEU A 99 -19.95 6.29 2.99
N LYS A 100 -21.09 6.98 2.93
CA LYS A 100 -21.33 8.17 3.74
C LYS A 100 -21.43 7.80 5.22
N ARG A 101 -22.21 6.78 5.58
CA ARG A 101 -22.35 6.32 6.96
C ARG A 101 -20.98 5.99 7.57
N ILE A 102 -20.19 5.17 6.87
CA ILE A 102 -18.83 4.80 7.27
C ILE A 102 -17.90 6.02 7.30
N GLY A 103 -17.98 6.88 6.29
CA GLY A 103 -17.17 8.09 6.20
C GLY A 103 -17.42 9.05 7.37
N ASP A 104 -18.68 9.24 7.76
CA ASP A 104 -19.06 10.06 8.91
C ASP A 104 -18.58 9.41 10.23
N GLU A 105 -18.65 8.08 10.35
CA GLU A 105 -18.21 7.34 11.55
C GLU A 105 -16.71 7.47 11.80
N PHE A 106 -15.89 7.35 10.75
CA PHE A 106 -14.43 7.35 10.85
C PHE A 106 -13.79 8.72 10.57
N GLY A 107 -14.57 9.72 10.14
CA GLY A 107 -14.03 11.03 9.74
C GLY A 107 -13.17 10.91 8.48
N VAL A 108 -13.68 10.27 7.43
CA VAL A 108 -12.99 10.08 6.15
C VAL A 108 -13.94 10.35 4.99
N GLN A 109 -13.55 11.19 4.04
CA GLN A 109 -14.46 11.52 2.95
C GLN A 109 -14.64 10.30 2.00
N PRO A 110 -15.89 9.94 1.64
CA PRO A 110 -16.22 8.78 0.80
C PRO A 110 -15.39 8.59 -0.47
N ARG A 111 -15.01 9.70 -1.12
CA ARG A 111 -14.24 9.67 -2.38
C ARG A 111 -12.85 9.05 -2.22
N PHE A 112 -12.23 9.16 -1.05
CA PHE A 112 -10.91 8.56 -0.79
C PHE A 112 -11.00 7.06 -0.52
N ILE A 113 -12.10 6.60 0.11
CA ILE A 113 -12.38 5.19 0.32
C ILE A 113 -12.51 4.49 -1.04
N VAL A 114 -13.36 5.03 -1.93
CA VAL A 114 -13.54 4.48 -3.29
C VAL A 114 -12.26 4.57 -4.13
N ALA A 115 -11.49 5.66 -3.98
CA ALA A 115 -10.25 5.81 -4.72
C ALA A 115 -9.19 4.77 -4.31
N LEU A 116 -9.02 4.50 -3.02
CA LEU A 116 -8.14 3.43 -2.53
C LEU A 116 -8.61 2.08 -3.04
N TRP A 117 -9.90 1.78 -2.93
CA TRP A 117 -10.49 0.54 -3.43
C TRP A 117 -10.23 0.31 -4.92
N GLY A 118 -10.35 1.37 -5.74
CA GLY A 118 -10.07 1.33 -7.17
C GLY A 118 -8.59 1.21 -7.53
N VAL A 119 -7.70 1.84 -6.77
CA VAL A 119 -6.25 1.78 -7.03
C VAL A 119 -5.65 0.47 -6.55
N GLU A 120 -6.06 -0.04 -5.39
CA GLU A 120 -5.51 -1.26 -4.79
C GLU A 120 -5.94 -2.53 -5.54
N SER A 121 -7.26 -2.71 -5.71
CA SER A 121 -7.80 -3.99 -6.16
C SER A 121 -8.71 -3.87 -7.37
N ASN A 122 -8.76 -2.70 -8.01
CA ASN A 122 -9.70 -2.42 -9.09
C ASN A 122 -11.15 -2.74 -8.69
N PHE A 123 -11.52 -2.25 -7.50
CA PHE A 123 -12.84 -2.47 -6.92
C PHE A 123 -13.13 -3.97 -6.70
N GLY A 124 -12.17 -4.68 -6.08
CA GLY A 124 -12.27 -6.11 -5.78
C GLY A 124 -11.99 -7.08 -6.93
N LYS A 125 -11.85 -6.59 -8.17
CA LYS A 125 -11.59 -7.47 -9.33
C LYS A 125 -10.19 -8.11 -9.34
N PHE A 126 -9.22 -7.48 -8.69
CA PHE A 126 -7.83 -7.91 -8.66
C PHE A 126 -7.27 -7.88 -7.23
N THR A 127 -7.61 -8.89 -6.43
CA THR A 127 -7.11 -9.05 -5.05
C THR A 127 -5.86 -9.95 -4.95
N GLY A 128 -5.47 -10.57 -6.06
CA GLY A 128 -4.48 -11.65 -6.09
C GLY A 128 -5.13 -13.03 -5.86
N ASN A 129 -4.43 -14.09 -6.27
CA ASN A 129 -4.92 -15.47 -6.21
C ASN A 129 -3.91 -16.42 -5.55
N PHE A 130 -2.93 -15.88 -4.82
CA PHE A 130 -2.06 -16.69 -3.98
C PHE A 130 -2.80 -17.02 -2.68
N ARG A 131 -2.69 -18.26 -2.21
CA ARG A 131 -2.96 -18.58 -0.80
C ARG A 131 -2.00 -17.74 0.05
N VAL A 132 -2.53 -16.99 1.00
CA VAL A 132 -1.71 -16.03 1.78
C VAL A 132 -0.60 -16.74 2.55
N ILE A 133 -0.90 -17.90 3.15
CA ILE A 133 0.07 -18.71 3.90
C ILE A 133 1.21 -19.20 3.00
N ASP A 134 0.91 -19.67 1.78
CA ASP A 134 1.93 -20.09 0.81
C ASP A 134 2.88 -18.95 0.45
N ALA A 135 2.32 -17.77 0.14
CA ALA A 135 3.08 -16.58 -0.23
C ALA A 135 4.00 -16.13 0.90
N LEU A 136 3.45 -15.95 2.11
CA LEU A 136 4.21 -15.47 3.26
C LEU A 136 5.27 -16.47 3.72
N SER A 137 4.95 -17.77 3.76
CA SER A 137 5.91 -18.81 4.13
C SER A 137 7.05 -18.91 3.12
N THR A 138 6.74 -18.82 1.81
CA THR A 138 7.75 -18.75 0.74
C THR A 138 8.68 -17.55 0.95
N MET A 139 8.11 -16.37 1.18
CA MET A 139 8.89 -15.14 1.31
C MET A 139 9.70 -15.07 2.62
N ALA A 140 9.21 -15.69 3.69
CA ALA A 140 9.96 -15.85 4.94
C ALA A 140 11.17 -16.77 4.72
N PHE A 141 10.95 -17.93 4.10
CA PHE A 141 12.00 -18.92 3.82
C PHE A 141 13.11 -18.39 2.90
N GLU A 142 12.78 -17.57 1.89
CA GLU A 142 13.77 -16.96 1.00
C GLU A 142 14.75 -15.99 1.68
N GLY A 143 14.51 -15.58 2.92
CA GLY A 143 15.51 -14.93 3.76
C GLY A 143 15.64 -13.41 3.63
N ARG A 144 15.41 -12.82 2.44
CA ARG A 144 15.69 -11.38 2.18
C ARG A 144 15.03 -10.42 3.18
N ARG A 145 13.82 -10.75 3.63
CA ARG A 145 13.04 -10.03 4.66
C ARG A 145 12.38 -11.01 5.62
N GLU A 146 13.11 -12.06 6.00
CA GLU A 146 12.57 -13.18 6.78
C GLU A 146 11.76 -12.74 8.00
N GLU A 147 12.34 -11.93 8.88
CA GLU A 147 11.69 -11.53 10.13
C GLU A 147 10.35 -10.83 9.90
N PHE A 148 10.27 -10.00 8.85
CA PHE A 148 9.03 -9.34 8.47
C PHE A 148 7.98 -10.36 8.01
N PHE A 149 8.31 -11.21 7.04
CA PHE A 149 7.36 -12.18 6.50
C PHE A 149 6.96 -13.25 7.51
N ARG A 150 7.87 -13.66 8.41
CA ARG A 150 7.57 -14.56 9.52
C ARG A 150 6.52 -13.96 10.45
N LYS A 151 6.66 -12.67 10.83
CA LYS A 151 5.65 -11.96 11.63
C LYS A 151 4.31 -11.87 10.91
N GLU A 152 4.32 -11.59 9.61
CA GLU A 152 3.09 -11.56 8.81
C GLU A 152 2.45 -12.94 8.69
N THR A 153 3.22 -14.04 8.59
CA THR A 153 2.67 -15.41 8.63
C THR A 153 1.94 -15.67 9.94
N MET A 154 2.53 -15.29 11.08
CA MET A 154 1.88 -15.47 12.39
C MET A 154 0.59 -14.65 12.50
N ALA A 155 0.61 -13.41 12.03
CA ALA A 155 -0.60 -12.58 11.99
C ALA A 155 -1.67 -13.18 11.06
N ALA A 156 -1.27 -13.77 9.93
CA ALA A 156 -2.20 -14.41 8.99
C ALA A 156 -2.89 -15.63 9.61
N LEU A 157 -2.15 -16.44 10.38
CA LEU A 157 -2.72 -17.57 11.12
C LEU A 157 -3.68 -17.11 12.22
N GLN A 158 -3.35 -16.01 12.91
CA GLN A 158 -4.25 -15.42 13.90
C GLN A 158 -5.58 -15.00 13.28
N ILE A 159 -5.57 -14.41 12.08
CA ILE A 159 -6.81 -14.00 11.39
C ILE A 159 -7.72 -15.19 11.08
N LEU A 160 -7.13 -16.32 10.66
CA LEU A 160 -7.87 -17.56 10.43
C LEU A 160 -8.44 -18.12 11.74
N ASP A 161 -7.65 -18.07 12.82
CA ASP A 161 -8.07 -18.54 14.15
C ASP A 161 -9.19 -17.68 14.75
N GLU A 162 -9.22 -16.38 14.44
CA GLU A 162 -10.31 -15.47 14.80
C GLU A 162 -11.60 -15.68 13.96
N GLY A 163 -11.54 -16.48 12.88
CA GLY A 163 -12.73 -16.88 12.12
C GLY A 163 -13.32 -15.83 11.17
N HIS A 164 -12.54 -14.81 10.78
CA HIS A 164 -13.01 -13.74 9.87
C HIS A 164 -13.22 -14.21 8.43
N ILE A 165 -12.55 -15.29 8.03
CA ILE A 165 -12.56 -15.79 6.65
C ILE A 165 -12.21 -17.29 6.62
N GLU A 166 -12.81 -18.03 5.70
CA GLU A 166 -12.48 -19.44 5.46
C GLU A 166 -11.13 -19.57 4.72
N LEU A 167 -10.37 -20.62 5.02
CA LEU A 167 -9.02 -20.83 4.49
C LEU A 167 -8.97 -20.84 2.95
N GLU A 168 -9.97 -21.40 2.28
CA GLU A 168 -10.06 -21.48 0.83
C GLU A 168 -10.20 -20.10 0.17
N ASN A 169 -10.79 -19.16 0.90
CA ASN A 169 -11.01 -17.78 0.47
C ASN A 169 -9.89 -16.84 0.94
N PHE A 170 -8.98 -17.32 1.78
CA PHE A 170 -7.88 -16.53 2.35
C PHE A 170 -6.75 -16.30 1.33
N LYS A 171 -7.05 -15.39 0.39
CA LYS A 171 -6.23 -15.10 -0.79
C LYS A 171 -5.66 -13.68 -0.78
N GLY A 172 -4.56 -13.52 -1.50
CA GLY A 172 -3.88 -12.25 -1.62
C GLY A 172 -2.87 -12.20 -2.77
N SER A 173 -2.09 -11.13 -2.75
CA SER A 173 -0.97 -10.89 -3.64
C SER A 173 0.18 -11.85 -3.37
N TRP A 174 1.16 -11.86 -4.27
CA TRP A 174 2.38 -12.65 -4.12
C TRP A 174 3.19 -12.29 -2.85
N ALA A 175 2.99 -11.09 -2.30
CA ALA A 175 3.65 -10.61 -1.08
C ALA A 175 2.79 -10.82 0.17
N GLY A 176 1.60 -11.43 0.05
CA GLY A 176 0.68 -11.66 1.15
C GLY A 176 -0.22 -10.45 1.50
N ALA A 177 -0.32 -9.45 0.63
CA ALA A 177 -1.32 -8.39 0.78
C ALA A 177 -2.71 -8.94 0.44
N MET A 178 -3.68 -8.76 1.33
CA MET A 178 -4.91 -9.57 1.36
C MET A 178 -6.15 -8.79 0.92
N GLY A 179 -7.08 -9.50 0.30
CA GLY A 179 -8.43 -9.00 0.01
C GLY A 179 -8.46 -7.74 -0.85
N GLN A 180 -9.57 -7.01 -0.78
CA GLN A 180 -9.78 -5.82 -1.60
C GLN A 180 -9.05 -4.58 -1.06
N CYS A 181 -8.70 -4.57 0.23
CA CYS A 181 -7.89 -3.52 0.87
C CYS A 181 -6.38 -3.69 0.60
N GLN A 182 -5.94 -4.87 0.16
CA GLN A 182 -4.51 -5.22 0.06
C GLN A 182 -3.76 -4.98 1.39
N PHE A 183 -4.41 -5.29 2.51
CA PHE A 183 -3.77 -5.22 3.82
C PHE A 183 -2.77 -6.35 4.01
N MET A 184 -1.59 -6.03 4.53
CA MET A 184 -0.77 -7.05 5.17
C MET A 184 -1.52 -7.61 6.41
N PRO A 185 -1.33 -8.88 6.78
CA PRO A 185 -1.95 -9.47 7.97
C PRO A 185 -1.86 -8.62 9.25
N SER A 186 -0.70 -8.03 9.53
CA SER A 186 -0.54 -7.15 10.70
C SER A 186 -1.39 -5.88 10.60
N SER A 187 -1.56 -5.34 9.39
CA SER A 187 -2.47 -4.21 9.14
C SER A 187 -3.93 -4.62 9.34
N PHE A 188 -4.33 -5.83 8.92
CA PHE A 188 -5.66 -6.34 9.19
C PHE A 188 -5.95 -6.39 10.70
N LEU A 189 -5.08 -7.02 11.48
CA LEU A 189 -5.29 -7.13 12.94
C LEU A 189 -5.42 -5.76 13.62
N ARG A 190 -4.74 -4.73 13.09
CA ARG A 190 -4.77 -3.38 13.66
C ARG A 190 -5.94 -2.51 13.18
N PHE A 191 -6.35 -2.67 11.92
CA PHE A 191 -7.21 -1.70 11.23
C PHE A 191 -8.46 -2.30 10.59
N ALA A 192 -8.55 -3.61 10.40
CA ALA A 192 -9.77 -4.19 9.86
C ALA A 192 -10.94 -3.94 10.81
N ALA A 193 -12.06 -3.54 10.23
CA ALA A 193 -13.29 -3.15 10.94
C ALA A 193 -14.48 -3.88 10.33
N ASP A 194 -15.39 -4.29 11.21
CA ASP A 194 -16.67 -4.89 10.85
C ASP A 194 -17.61 -3.75 10.45
N GLY A 195 -17.87 -3.65 9.16
CA GLY A 195 -18.66 -2.56 8.58
C GLY A 195 -20.15 -2.85 8.60
N ASN A 196 -20.57 -4.11 8.60
CA ASN A 196 -21.98 -4.50 8.52
C ASN A 196 -22.57 -5.00 9.86
N GLY A 197 -21.72 -5.18 10.88
CA GLY A 197 -22.09 -5.62 12.23
C GLY A 197 -22.32 -7.14 12.36
N ASP A 198 -21.81 -7.96 11.44
CA ASP A 198 -22.00 -9.42 11.46
C ASP A 198 -20.98 -10.18 12.33
N GLY A 199 -20.04 -9.45 12.94
CA GLY A 199 -18.99 -9.97 13.80
C GLY A 199 -17.71 -10.39 13.06
N LYS A 200 -17.70 -10.31 11.72
CA LYS A 200 -16.52 -10.59 10.88
C LYS A 200 -15.96 -9.31 10.28
N LYS A 201 -14.73 -9.43 9.78
CA LYS A 201 -14.02 -8.36 9.07
C LYS A 201 -13.59 -8.87 7.70
N ASP A 202 -14.55 -9.28 6.90
CA ASP A 202 -14.33 -9.89 5.59
C ASP A 202 -13.93 -8.84 4.54
N ILE A 203 -12.65 -8.47 4.56
CA ILE A 203 -12.07 -7.58 3.54
C ILE A 203 -11.94 -8.22 2.15
N TRP A 204 -12.43 -9.45 1.94
CA TRP A 204 -12.41 -10.14 0.65
C TRP A 204 -13.76 -10.02 -0.06
N GLN A 205 -14.88 -10.20 0.65
CA GLN A 205 -16.21 -10.28 0.04
C GLN A 205 -17.20 -9.22 0.52
N SER A 206 -17.03 -8.69 1.73
CA SER A 206 -17.92 -7.63 2.28
C SER A 206 -17.41 -6.25 1.89
N GLU A 207 -18.11 -5.58 0.98
CA GLU A 207 -17.80 -4.18 0.63
C GLU A 207 -17.91 -3.24 1.84
N ALA A 208 -18.83 -3.50 2.76
CA ALA A 208 -18.96 -2.74 4.00
C ALA A 208 -17.68 -2.84 4.85
N ASP A 209 -17.11 -4.04 4.99
CA ASP A 209 -15.87 -4.25 5.76
C ASP A 209 -14.67 -3.67 5.04
N VAL A 210 -14.64 -3.74 3.71
CA VAL A 210 -13.61 -3.08 2.89
C VAL A 210 -13.64 -1.56 3.10
N PHE A 211 -14.82 -0.95 3.07
CA PHE A 211 -14.98 0.48 3.27
C PHE A 211 -14.64 0.88 4.71
N ALA A 212 -15.15 0.15 5.71
CA ALA A 212 -14.89 0.42 7.12
C ALA A 212 -13.41 0.23 7.47
N SER A 213 -12.78 -0.85 7.01
CA SER A 213 -11.35 -1.11 7.22
C SER A 213 -10.46 -0.04 6.58
N THR A 214 -10.81 0.40 5.36
CA THR A 214 -10.11 1.49 4.67
C THR A 214 -10.23 2.80 5.43
N ALA A 215 -11.45 3.15 5.85
CA ALA A 215 -11.71 4.37 6.61
C ALA A 215 -11.02 4.35 7.99
N ASN A 216 -11.10 3.24 8.72
CA ASN A 216 -10.46 3.05 10.01
C ASN A 216 -8.93 3.16 9.92
N TYR A 217 -8.31 2.61 8.87
CA TYR A 217 -6.88 2.78 8.63
C TYR A 217 -6.51 4.25 8.48
N LEU A 218 -7.22 4.99 7.63
CA LEU A 218 -6.92 6.39 7.39
C LEU A 218 -7.13 7.21 8.67
N SER A 219 -8.26 7.02 9.34
CA SER A 219 -8.62 7.67 10.60
C SER A 219 -7.55 7.45 11.68
N LYS A 220 -7.23 6.19 12.02
CA LYS A 220 -6.17 5.86 13.00
C LYS A 220 -4.77 6.25 12.56
N SER A 221 -4.57 6.54 11.27
CA SER A 221 -3.31 7.03 10.73
C SER A 221 -3.18 8.56 10.77
N GLY A 222 -4.21 9.26 11.25
CA GLY A 222 -4.23 10.71 11.45
C GLY A 222 -4.86 11.47 10.29
N TRP A 223 -5.86 10.90 9.62
CA TRP A 223 -6.66 11.61 8.62
C TRP A 223 -7.48 12.74 9.24
N ASP A 224 -7.69 13.81 8.48
CA ASP A 224 -8.51 14.95 8.86
C ASP A 224 -9.54 15.26 7.75
N ASP A 225 -10.83 15.06 8.03
CA ASP A 225 -11.90 15.24 7.06
C ASP A 225 -12.19 16.69 6.67
N LYS A 226 -11.62 17.67 7.39
CA LYS A 226 -11.69 19.09 7.01
C LYS A 226 -10.81 19.41 5.82
N PHE A 227 -9.77 18.61 5.58
CA PHE A 227 -8.77 18.88 4.55
C PHE A 227 -8.79 17.85 3.42
N THR A 228 -8.40 18.29 2.23
CA THR A 228 -8.07 17.39 1.10
C THR A 228 -6.63 16.88 1.20
N TRP A 229 -6.12 16.23 0.15
CA TRP A 229 -4.76 15.69 0.09
C TRP A 229 -3.69 16.73 -0.26
N GLY A 230 -4.00 17.75 -1.06
CA GLY A 230 -3.01 18.69 -1.58
C GLY A 230 -3.48 19.45 -2.82
N ARG A 231 -2.53 20.04 -3.55
CA ARG A 231 -2.77 20.75 -4.82
C ARG A 231 -1.52 20.77 -5.70
N GLN A 232 -1.75 20.78 -7.01
CA GLN A 232 -0.68 21.07 -7.98
C GLN A 232 -0.35 22.56 -7.97
N VAL A 233 0.94 22.88 -8.04
CA VAL A 233 1.45 24.26 -7.96
C VAL A 233 2.45 24.56 -9.07
N LYS A 234 2.70 25.86 -9.27
CA LYS A 234 3.86 26.35 -10.01
C LYS A 234 4.88 26.88 -9.02
N VAL A 235 6.13 26.52 -9.25
CA VAL A 235 7.26 26.90 -8.43
C VAL A 235 8.10 27.92 -9.21
N PRO A 236 8.51 29.04 -8.58
CA PRO A 236 9.34 30.04 -9.25
C PRO A 236 10.75 29.48 -9.54
N HIS A 237 11.37 30.01 -10.58
CA HIS A 237 12.75 29.65 -10.91
C HIS A 237 13.70 30.05 -9.77
N GLY A 238 14.64 29.16 -9.42
CA GLY A 238 15.63 29.40 -8.37
C GLY A 238 15.10 29.22 -6.93
N ILE A 239 13.97 28.53 -6.73
CA ILE A 239 13.57 28.12 -5.39
C ILE A 239 14.67 27.24 -4.78
N ASP A 240 14.85 27.32 -3.46
CA ASP A 240 15.77 26.42 -2.75
C ASP A 240 15.21 24.98 -2.77
N HIS A 241 15.91 24.07 -3.45
CA HIS A 241 15.53 22.66 -3.55
C HIS A 241 15.57 21.93 -2.20
N ASN A 242 16.27 22.45 -1.18
CA ASN A 242 16.25 21.88 0.17
C ASN A 242 14.86 21.96 0.83
N LEU A 243 13.97 22.80 0.29
CA LEU A 243 12.57 22.89 0.72
C LEU A 243 11.72 21.69 0.26
N GLN A 244 12.20 20.90 -0.70
CA GLN A 244 11.51 19.71 -1.18
C GLN A 244 11.59 18.58 -0.16
N GLY A 245 10.46 17.96 0.13
CA GLY A 245 10.36 16.78 0.98
C GLY A 245 9.15 16.83 1.90
N ARG A 246 8.93 15.74 2.63
CA ARG A 246 7.77 15.56 3.53
C ARG A 246 8.18 15.46 5.00
N GLU A 247 9.44 15.72 5.31
CA GLU A 247 9.97 15.81 6.65
C GLU A 247 9.30 16.98 7.40
N ALA A 248 9.12 16.83 8.71
CA ALA A 248 8.26 17.73 9.49
C ALA A 248 8.75 19.20 9.46
N GLU A 249 10.07 19.39 9.43
CA GLU A 249 10.78 20.66 9.37
C GLU A 249 10.67 21.39 8.02
N LYS A 250 10.34 20.66 6.94
CA LYS A 250 10.13 21.24 5.61
C LYS A 250 8.71 21.75 5.40
N GLY A 251 7.78 21.39 6.29
CA GLY A 251 6.39 21.82 6.20
C GLY A 251 6.23 23.30 6.54
N LYS A 252 5.55 24.05 5.67
CA LYS A 252 5.21 25.47 5.86
C LYS A 252 3.73 25.70 5.62
N TYR A 253 3.17 26.75 6.20
CA TYR A 253 1.80 27.16 5.93
C TYR A 253 1.64 27.69 4.49
N LEU A 254 0.43 27.63 3.92
CA LEU A 254 0.20 28.06 2.53
C LEU A 254 0.58 29.53 2.31
N GLN A 255 0.34 30.40 3.29
CA GLN A 255 0.75 31.80 3.17
C GLN A 255 2.26 31.98 3.17
N GLU A 256 3.02 31.12 3.85
CA GLU A 256 4.48 31.12 3.80
C GLU A 256 4.98 30.67 2.43
N TRP A 257 4.39 29.61 1.86
CA TRP A 257 4.68 29.19 0.48
C TRP A 257 4.35 30.28 -0.54
N SER A 258 3.24 31.00 -0.34
CA SER A 258 2.88 32.12 -1.21
C SER A 258 3.90 33.26 -1.16
N LYS A 259 4.48 33.55 0.02
CA LYS A 259 5.57 34.54 0.17
C LYS A 259 6.85 34.11 -0.54
N LEU A 260 7.08 32.81 -0.69
CA LEU A 260 8.17 32.24 -1.48
C LEU A 260 7.88 32.23 -3.00
N GLY A 261 6.75 32.80 -3.44
CA GLY A 261 6.39 32.91 -4.85
C GLY A 261 5.74 31.67 -5.45
N ILE A 262 5.42 30.65 -4.65
CA ILE A 262 4.63 29.51 -5.12
C ILE A 262 3.20 29.96 -5.42
N THR A 263 2.69 29.55 -6.58
CA THR A 263 1.34 29.88 -7.06
C THR A 263 0.53 28.61 -7.33
N LYS A 264 -0.78 28.74 -7.53
CA LYS A 264 -1.57 27.64 -8.11
C LYS A 264 -1.02 27.29 -9.50
N TYR A 265 -1.35 26.10 -9.98
CA TYR A 265 -0.89 25.65 -11.31
C TYR A 265 -1.32 26.59 -12.45
N ASP A 266 -2.46 27.27 -12.33
CA ASP A 266 -2.94 28.30 -13.27
C ASP A 266 -2.14 29.62 -13.21
N GLY A 267 -1.22 29.78 -12.25
CA GLY A 267 -0.40 30.97 -12.03
C GLY A 267 -1.01 32.02 -11.10
N SER A 268 -2.26 31.84 -10.66
CA SER A 268 -2.88 32.76 -9.70
C SER A 268 -2.50 32.45 -8.25
N PRO A 269 -2.67 33.40 -7.30
CA PRO A 269 -2.20 33.24 -5.93
C PRO A 269 -2.77 32.01 -5.22
N LEU A 270 -2.02 31.46 -4.26
CA LEU A 270 -2.54 30.46 -3.33
C LEU A 270 -3.71 31.05 -2.53
N PRO A 271 -4.73 30.25 -2.19
CA PRO A 271 -5.89 30.76 -1.46
C PRO A 271 -5.49 31.25 -0.08
N LYS A 272 -6.18 32.28 0.40
CA LYS A 272 -6.19 32.67 1.79
C LYS A 272 -7.35 31.97 2.47
N LEU A 273 -7.05 31.19 3.50
CA LEU A 273 -8.01 30.41 4.26
C LEU A 273 -8.11 30.99 5.67
N ASP A 274 -9.29 30.86 6.28
CA ASP A 274 -9.49 31.31 7.68
C ASP A 274 -8.60 30.51 8.64
N GLU A 275 -8.53 29.19 8.41
CA GLU A 275 -7.55 28.30 9.03
C GLU A 275 -6.47 27.97 7.99
N ASP A 276 -5.26 28.48 8.18
CA ASP A 276 -4.14 28.21 7.27
C ASP A 276 -3.70 26.75 7.38
N ILE A 277 -3.26 26.17 6.27
CA ILE A 277 -2.97 24.74 6.16
C ILE A 277 -1.48 24.54 6.04
N LYS A 278 -0.92 23.65 6.87
CA LYS A 278 0.46 23.22 6.73
C LYS A 278 0.62 22.29 5.54
N ALA A 279 1.59 22.58 4.68
CA ALA A 279 1.84 21.88 3.43
C ALA A 279 3.34 21.61 3.21
N TRP A 280 3.62 20.59 2.41
CA TRP A 280 4.95 20.12 2.03
C TRP A 280 5.12 20.16 0.53
N LEU A 281 6.30 20.57 0.06
CA LEU A 281 6.61 20.62 -1.36
C LEU A 281 7.15 19.26 -1.84
N ILE A 282 6.49 18.66 -2.83
CA ILE A 282 7.00 17.45 -3.48
C ILE A 282 7.12 17.63 -4.99
N MET A 283 8.20 17.07 -5.53
CA MET A 283 8.49 16.97 -6.96
C MET A 283 8.83 15.51 -7.28
N PRO A 284 7.85 14.65 -7.62
CA PRO A 284 8.08 13.21 -7.80
C PRO A 284 9.03 12.86 -8.94
N ASP A 285 9.10 13.72 -9.97
CA ASP A 285 10.00 13.59 -11.13
C ASP A 285 10.97 14.78 -11.21
N ASP A 286 11.37 15.30 -10.04
CA ASP A 286 12.17 16.50 -9.89
C ASP A 286 11.52 17.73 -10.56
N GLU A 287 12.31 18.78 -10.80
CA GLU A 287 11.85 20.06 -11.35
C GLU A 287 11.22 19.97 -12.75
N ASN A 288 11.47 18.88 -13.47
CA ASN A 288 10.99 18.66 -14.83
C ASN A 288 9.55 18.12 -14.88
N GLY A 289 9.02 17.66 -13.75
CA GLY A 289 7.70 17.06 -13.67
C GLY A 289 6.65 17.90 -12.95
N ARG A 290 5.58 17.23 -12.55
CA ARG A 290 4.50 17.87 -11.79
C ARG A 290 4.97 18.16 -10.36
N THR A 291 4.69 19.37 -9.89
CA THR A 291 5.01 19.79 -8.52
C THR A 291 3.74 20.01 -7.71
N TYR A 292 3.76 19.61 -6.43
CA TYR A 292 2.62 19.69 -5.55
C TYR A 292 2.98 20.29 -4.19
N LEU A 293 2.04 21.06 -3.64
CA LEU A 293 1.95 21.26 -2.19
C LEU A 293 0.99 20.22 -1.65
N VAL A 294 1.50 19.27 -0.87
CA VAL A 294 0.71 18.20 -0.25
C VAL A 294 0.45 18.48 1.21
N TYR A 295 -0.70 18.02 1.71
CA TYR A 295 -1.16 18.22 3.09
C TYR A 295 -0.98 16.96 3.92
N ASN A 296 -1.40 17.02 5.19
CA ASN A 296 -1.30 15.88 6.08
C ASN A 296 -1.99 14.62 5.54
N ASN A 297 -3.16 14.74 4.90
CA ASN A 297 -3.87 13.59 4.35
C ASN A 297 -3.08 12.85 3.24
N TYR A 298 -2.26 13.54 2.45
CA TYR A 298 -1.32 12.87 1.56
C TYR A 298 -0.23 12.11 2.34
N ASN A 299 0.25 12.67 3.45
CA ASN A 299 1.17 11.97 4.34
C ASN A 299 0.54 10.71 4.95
N VAL A 300 -0.76 10.74 5.23
CA VAL A 300 -1.54 9.55 5.64
C VAL A 300 -1.60 8.51 4.52
N LEU A 301 -1.89 8.89 3.27
CA LEU A 301 -1.84 7.96 2.12
C LEU A 301 -0.45 7.33 1.94
N MET A 302 0.61 8.09 2.22
CA MET A 302 1.97 7.58 2.16
C MET A 302 2.34 6.60 3.29
N LYS A 303 1.54 6.54 4.37
CA LYS A 303 1.63 5.47 5.37
C LYS A 303 1.01 4.19 4.85
N TRP A 304 -0.04 4.27 4.02
CA TRP A 304 -0.65 3.12 3.35
C TRP A 304 0.32 2.47 2.37
N ASN A 305 0.88 3.27 1.45
CA ASN A 305 1.90 2.82 0.52
C ASN A 305 2.96 3.91 0.36
N ARG A 306 4.23 3.58 0.61
CA ARG A 306 5.37 4.52 0.58
C ARG A 306 5.82 4.87 -0.84
N SER A 307 4.88 5.20 -1.72
CA SER A 307 5.12 5.58 -3.11
C SER A 307 4.39 6.89 -3.44
N TYR A 308 5.15 7.92 -3.85
CA TYR A 308 4.55 9.20 -4.27
C TYR A 308 3.55 9.02 -5.40
N TYR A 309 3.86 8.12 -6.32
CA TYR A 309 3.04 7.82 -7.48
C TYR A 309 1.72 7.18 -7.08
N PHE A 310 1.76 6.22 -6.15
CA PHE A 310 0.56 5.59 -5.62
C PHE A 310 -0.34 6.63 -4.93
N ALA A 311 0.22 7.41 -4.00
CA ALA A 311 -0.55 8.39 -3.26
C ALA A 311 -1.15 9.47 -4.19
N LEU A 312 -0.42 9.88 -5.24
CA LEU A 312 -0.93 10.79 -6.26
C LEU A 312 -1.97 10.15 -7.17
N ALA A 313 -1.88 8.85 -7.49
CA ALA A 313 -2.91 8.14 -8.24
C ALA A 313 -4.22 8.04 -7.45
N VAL A 314 -4.16 7.68 -6.16
CA VAL A 314 -5.33 7.69 -5.26
C VAL A 314 -5.92 9.09 -5.19
N SER A 315 -5.08 10.10 -4.95
CA SER A 315 -5.50 11.50 -4.86
C SER A 315 -6.15 11.99 -6.16
N HIS A 316 -5.56 11.67 -7.31
CA HIS A 316 -6.08 12.02 -8.63
C HIS A 316 -7.43 11.36 -8.89
N LEU A 317 -7.58 10.06 -8.57
CA LEU A 317 -8.87 9.38 -8.71
C LEU A 317 -9.92 9.98 -7.77
N ALA A 318 -9.57 10.28 -6.52
CA ALA A 318 -10.45 10.88 -5.53
C ALA A 318 -10.97 12.26 -5.97
N ASP A 319 -10.12 13.10 -6.55
CA ASP A 319 -10.54 14.39 -7.13
C ASP A 319 -11.48 14.16 -8.30
N ARG A 320 -11.12 13.26 -9.22
CA ARG A 320 -11.92 12.98 -10.41
C ARG A 320 -13.25 12.29 -10.13
N ILE A 321 -13.50 11.74 -8.94
CA ILE A 321 -14.82 11.23 -8.55
C ILE A 321 -15.81 12.37 -8.35
N THR A 322 -15.37 13.46 -7.72
CA THR A 322 -16.25 14.55 -7.24
C THR A 322 -16.19 15.82 -8.08
N PHE A 323 -15.02 16.13 -8.63
CA PHE A 323 -14.74 17.34 -9.43
C PHE A 323 -14.50 16.97 -10.90
#